data_AF-A0A963SPD2-F1
#
_entry.id   AF-A0A963SPD2-F1
#
_cell.length_a   1.000
_cell.length_b   1.000
_cell.length_c   1.000
_cell.angle_alpha   90.00
_cell.angle_beta   90.00
_cell.angle_gamma   90.00
#
_symmetry.space_group_name_H-M   'P 1'
#
loop_
_entity.id
_entity.type
_entity.pdbx_description
1 polymer ?
#
loop_
_entity_poly.entity_id
_entity_poly.type
_entity_poly.pdbx_seq_one_letter_code
_entity_poly.pdbx_strand_id
1 'polypeptide(L)'
;IDFYFACTDITAYDLAVTHAAWCFGAGGREFRPDIAAALMAGYEAVRPLSDAERQALPLMAQGAAMRFLSTRAYDWLHTPDDALVMRKDPMDFARRMRFYKEMGDQPFAA
;
A
#
# COMPACT_ATOMS: atom_id res chain seq x y z
N ILE A 1 -7.35 8.68 -16.25
CA ILE A 1 -6.22 8.74 -15.30
C ILE A 1 -6.56 9.84 -14.30
N ASP A 2 -6.22 9.65 -13.03
CA ASP A 2 -6.82 10.42 -11.93
C ASP A 2 -5.72 11.00 -11.03
N PHE A 3 -5.55 12.33 -11.03
CA PHE A 3 -4.48 13.05 -10.29
C PHE A 3 -4.98 13.81 -9.05
N TYR A 4 -6.22 13.58 -8.61
CA TYR A 4 -6.84 14.36 -7.52
C TYR A 4 -6.17 14.20 -6.15
N PHE A 5 -5.35 13.15 -5.97
CA PHE A 5 -4.56 12.93 -4.75
C PHE A 5 -3.06 13.20 -4.95
N ALA A 6 -2.65 13.79 -6.08
CA ALA A 6 -1.25 14.18 -6.28
C ALA A 6 -0.87 15.31 -5.29
N CYS A 7 0.32 15.20 -4.72
CA CYS A 7 0.88 16.18 -3.79
C CYS A 7 2.42 16.15 -3.84
N THR A 8 3.05 17.12 -3.19
CA THR A 8 4.50 17.08 -2.91
C THR A 8 4.74 16.26 -1.65
N ASP A 9 5.36 15.09 -1.80
CA ASP A 9 5.68 14.18 -0.70
C ASP A 9 6.89 13.29 -1.04
N ILE A 10 7.26 12.37 -0.15
CA ILE A 10 8.36 11.43 -0.29
C ILE A 10 8.09 10.43 -1.43
N THR A 11 8.96 10.38 -2.43
CA THR A 11 8.82 9.46 -3.57
C THR A 11 8.74 7.98 -3.17
N ALA A 12 9.50 7.55 -2.16
CA ALA A 12 9.45 6.19 -1.63
C ALA A 12 8.11 5.85 -0.94
N TYR A 13 7.37 6.86 -0.45
CA TYR A 13 6.03 6.63 0.09
C TYR A 13 5.04 6.29 -1.04
N ASP A 14 5.16 6.93 -2.20
CA ASP A 14 4.32 6.61 -3.37
C ASP A 14 4.62 5.19 -3.92
N LEU A 15 5.90 4.77 -3.86
CA LEU A 15 6.27 3.37 -4.11
C LEU A 15 5.62 2.42 -3.08
N ALA A 16 5.61 2.77 -1.79
CA ALA A 16 4.97 1.96 -0.76
C ALA A 16 3.43 1.87 -0.95
N VAL A 17 2.79 2.95 -1.37
CA VAL A 17 1.36 2.98 -1.78
C VAL A 17 1.13 2.04 -2.96
N THR A 18 1.98 2.13 -3.98
CA THR A 18 1.91 1.28 -5.18
C THR A 18 2.10 -0.19 -4.80
N HIS A 19 3.09 -0.50 -3.99
CA HIS A 19 3.36 -1.84 -3.50
C HIS A 19 2.16 -2.39 -2.71
N ALA A 20 1.56 -1.60 -1.83
CA ALA A 20 0.36 -1.99 -1.09
C ALA A 20 -0.87 -2.18 -1.99
N ALA A 21 -0.93 -1.52 -3.15
CA ALA A 21 -2.02 -1.64 -4.11
C ALA A 21 -1.88 -2.86 -5.04
N TRP A 22 -0.67 -3.13 -5.52
CA TRP A 22 -0.40 -4.12 -6.58
C TRP A 22 0.08 -5.47 -6.07
N CYS A 23 0.75 -5.53 -4.92
CA CYS A 23 1.37 -6.78 -4.46
C CYS A 23 0.46 -7.65 -3.58
N PHE A 24 -0.84 -7.37 -3.54
CA PHE A 24 -1.82 -8.17 -2.80
C PHE A 24 -3.03 -8.57 -3.63
N GLY A 25 -3.51 -9.80 -3.41
CA GLY A 25 -4.81 -10.26 -3.87
C GLY A 25 -5.98 -9.59 -3.13
N ALA A 26 -7.20 -9.97 -3.52
CA ALA A 26 -8.43 -9.52 -2.88
C ALA A 26 -8.45 -9.91 -1.39
N GLY A 27 -9.08 -9.09 -0.55
CA GLY A 27 -9.15 -9.36 0.90
C GLY A 27 -7.88 -9.02 1.69
N GLY A 28 -6.78 -8.65 1.00
CA GLY A 28 -5.50 -8.29 1.61
C GLY A 28 -4.76 -9.43 2.31
N ARG A 29 -5.06 -10.70 1.96
CA ARG A 29 -4.50 -11.90 2.59
C ARG A 29 -3.40 -12.56 1.78
N GLU A 30 -3.47 -12.47 0.46
CA GLU A 30 -2.53 -13.11 -0.45
C GLU A 30 -1.49 -12.08 -0.89
N PHE A 31 -0.26 -12.20 -0.37
CA PHE A 31 0.88 -11.45 -0.86
C PHE A 31 1.41 -12.10 -2.13
N ARG A 32 1.75 -11.28 -3.14
CA ARG A 32 2.26 -11.71 -4.46
C ARG A 32 3.75 -11.36 -4.58
N PRO A 33 4.66 -12.25 -4.17
CA PRO A 33 6.09 -11.96 -4.10
C PRO A 33 6.72 -11.74 -5.48
N ASP A 34 6.21 -12.40 -6.52
CA ASP A 34 6.62 -12.23 -7.91
C ASP A 34 6.33 -10.81 -8.42
N ILE A 35 5.13 -10.30 -8.12
CA ILE A 35 4.73 -8.92 -8.46
C ILE A 35 5.54 -7.91 -7.66
N ALA A 36 5.79 -8.19 -6.37
CA ALA A 36 6.61 -7.34 -5.51
C ALA A 36 8.03 -7.19 -6.04
N ALA A 37 8.71 -8.31 -6.34
CA ALA A 37 10.06 -8.30 -6.89
C ALA A 37 10.13 -7.57 -8.24
N ALA A 38 9.17 -7.83 -9.14
CA ALA A 38 9.10 -7.15 -10.43
C ALA A 38 8.87 -5.63 -10.28
N LEU A 39 8.00 -5.20 -9.36
CA LEU A 39 7.76 -3.79 -9.07
C LEU A 39 9.02 -3.10 -8.54
N MET A 40 9.70 -3.71 -7.57
CA MET A 40 10.93 -3.15 -6.98
C MET A 40 12.04 -3.05 -8.03
N ALA A 41 12.29 -4.12 -8.79
CA ALA A 41 13.29 -4.14 -9.85
C ALA A 41 12.99 -3.09 -10.93
N GLY A 42 11.73 -2.95 -11.35
CA GLY A 42 11.32 -1.96 -12.35
C GLY A 42 11.49 -0.52 -11.87
N TYR A 43 11.15 -0.24 -10.60
CA TYR A 43 11.35 1.08 -10.02
C TYR A 43 12.84 1.45 -9.95
N GLU A 44 13.68 0.54 -9.42
CA GLU A 44 15.10 0.81 -9.20
C GLU A 44 15.94 0.84 -10.47
N ALA A 45 15.49 0.19 -11.55
CA ALA A 45 16.10 0.31 -12.87
C ALA A 45 16.05 1.75 -13.42
N VAL A 46 15.12 2.58 -12.95
CA VAL A 46 14.96 3.98 -13.36
C VAL A 46 15.42 4.94 -12.27
N ARG A 47 15.06 4.67 -11.01
CA ARG A 47 15.43 5.49 -9.84
C ARG A 47 15.88 4.57 -8.70
N PRO A 48 17.20 4.39 -8.50
CA PRO A 48 17.72 3.64 -7.37
C PRO A 48 17.25 4.23 -6.04
N LEU A 49 16.87 3.36 -5.11
CA LEU A 49 16.54 3.77 -3.75
C LEU A 49 17.83 4.00 -2.95
N SER A 50 17.86 5.07 -2.16
CA SER A 50 18.89 5.21 -1.13
C SER A 50 18.69 4.19 0.00
N ASP A 51 19.75 3.93 0.75
CA ASP A 51 19.67 3.05 1.93
C ASP A 51 18.61 3.53 2.94
N ALA A 52 18.50 4.84 3.13
CA ALA A 52 17.51 5.45 4.02
C ALA A 52 16.07 5.24 3.52
N GLU A 53 15.83 5.36 2.21
CA GLU A 53 14.51 5.07 1.64
C GLU A 53 14.17 3.59 1.79
N ARG A 54 15.12 2.69 1.48
CA ARG A 54 14.92 1.24 1.59
C ARG A 54 14.59 0.82 3.01
N GLN A 55 15.36 1.28 4.00
CA GLN A 55 15.12 0.99 5.42
C GLN A 55 13.78 1.53 5.92
N ALA A 56 13.27 2.61 5.32
CA ALA A 56 12.02 3.22 5.72
C ALA A 56 10.78 2.63 5.02
N LEU A 57 10.95 1.82 3.96
CA LEU A 57 9.84 1.22 3.21
C LEU A 57 8.83 0.44 4.07
N PRO A 58 9.23 -0.40 5.04
CA PRO A 58 8.25 -1.13 5.85
C PRO A 58 7.38 -0.19 6.69
N LEU A 59 7.96 0.90 7.21
CA LEU A 59 7.22 1.90 7.98
C LEU A 59 6.30 2.71 7.07
N MET A 60 6.79 3.13 5.90
CA MET A 60 5.98 3.84 4.92
C MET A 60 4.80 3.00 4.42
N ALA A 61 5.01 1.70 4.19
CA ALA A 61 3.97 0.78 3.75
C ALA A 61 2.91 0.52 4.84
N GLN A 62 3.31 0.48 6.11
CA GLN A 62 2.36 0.53 7.23
C GLN A 62 1.56 1.83 7.22
N GLY A 63 2.21 2.98 7.01
CA GLY A 63 1.54 4.28 6.89
C GLY A 63 0.56 4.37 5.71
N ALA A 64 0.95 3.84 4.55
CA ALA A 64 0.09 3.74 3.37
C ALA A 64 -1.13 2.87 3.66
N ALA A 65 -0.92 1.70 4.28
CA ALA A 65 -2.01 0.82 4.65
C ALA A 65 -2.94 1.45 5.69
N MET A 66 -2.40 2.17 6.68
CA MET A 66 -3.19 2.92 7.66
C MET A 66 -4.06 3.99 6.99
N ARG A 67 -3.53 4.76 6.03
CA ARG A 67 -4.30 5.77 5.27
C ARG A 67 -5.53 5.15 4.60
N PHE A 68 -5.35 4.05 3.86
CA PHE A 68 -6.46 3.39 3.18
C PHE A 68 -7.42 2.69 4.15
N LEU A 69 -6.91 2.13 5.24
CA LEU A 69 -7.72 1.58 6.32
C LEU A 69 -8.64 2.67 6.90
N SER A 70 -8.09 3.82 7.29
CA SER A 70 -8.84 4.90 7.93
C SER A 70 -9.92 5.48 7.02
N THR A 71 -9.59 5.75 5.76
CA THR A 71 -10.55 6.31 4.79
C THR A 71 -11.65 5.29 4.45
N ARG A 72 -11.31 4.02 4.23
CA ARG A 72 -12.33 2.98 4.02
C ARG A 72 -13.19 2.74 5.25
N ALA A 73 -12.62 2.82 6.46
CA ALA A 73 -13.39 2.67 7.69
C ALA A 73 -14.38 3.83 7.86
N TYR A 74 -13.94 5.05 7.53
CA TYR A 74 -14.83 6.21 7.50
C TYR A 74 -15.98 5.99 6.52
N ASP A 75 -15.69 5.66 5.26
CA ASP A 75 -16.71 5.41 4.24
C ASP A 75 -17.64 4.26 4.67
N TRP A 76 -17.09 3.20 5.27
CA TRP A 76 -17.85 2.03 5.70
C TRP A 76 -18.91 2.37 6.76
N LEU A 77 -18.56 3.26 7.69
CA LEU A 77 -19.40 3.68 8.81
C LEU A 77 -20.39 4.79 8.46
N HIS A 78 -20.06 5.65 7.48
CA HIS A 78 -20.82 6.86 7.20
C HIS A 78 -21.59 6.82 5.87
N THR A 79 -21.34 5.83 5.01
CA THR A 79 -22.17 5.65 3.81
C THR A 79 -23.56 5.15 4.23
N PRO A 80 -24.66 5.79 3.82
CA PRO A 80 -26.02 5.30 4.07
C PRO A 80 -26.27 3.91 3.48
N ASP A 81 -27.26 3.18 4.00
CA ASP A 81 -27.59 1.83 3.52
C ASP A 81 -28.30 1.83 2.15
N ASP A 82 -28.91 2.96 1.77
CA ASP A 82 -29.59 3.16 0.49
C ASP A 82 -28.65 3.69 -0.62
N ALA A 83 -27.38 3.91 -0.32
CA ALA A 83 -26.41 4.37 -1.30
C ALA A 83 -26.08 3.26 -2.32
N LEU A 84 -26.08 3.61 -3.62
CA LEU A 84 -25.73 2.70 -4.72
C LEU A 84 -24.21 2.47 -4.87
N VAL A 85 -23.43 2.70 -3.80
CA VAL A 85 -21.96 2.60 -3.82
C VAL A 85 -21.52 1.38 -3.02
N MET A 86 -20.70 0.53 -3.64
CA MET A 86 -20.09 -0.61 -2.94
C MET A 86 -19.06 -0.11 -1.92
N ARG A 87 -19.33 -0.34 -0.64
CA ARG A 87 -18.36 -0.11 0.44
C ARG A 87 -17.21 -1.12 0.30
N LYS A 88 -15.97 -0.65 0.44
CA LYS A 88 -14.78 -1.52 0.40
C LYS A 88 -14.40 -1.94 1.80
N ASP A 89 -14.14 -3.23 2.03
CA ASP A 89 -13.77 -3.74 3.35
C ASP A 89 -12.50 -3.01 3.86
N PRO A 90 -12.57 -2.26 5.00
CA PRO A 90 -11.40 -1.65 5.61
C PRO A 90 -10.38 -2.69 6.06
N MET A 91 -10.83 -3.89 6.43
CA MET A 91 -9.97 -4.94 6.97
C MET A 91 -8.97 -5.50 5.95
N ASP A 92 -9.16 -5.26 4.66
CA ASP A 92 -8.16 -5.52 3.62
C ASP A 92 -6.82 -4.85 3.98
N PHE A 93 -6.87 -3.56 4.31
CA PHE A 93 -5.68 -2.79 4.59
C PHE A 93 -5.18 -2.96 6.02
N ALA A 94 -6.06 -3.30 6.98
CA ALA A 94 -5.61 -3.75 8.31
C ALA A 94 -4.74 -5.00 8.23
N ARG A 95 -5.08 -5.96 7.35
CA ARG A 95 -4.30 -7.17 7.11
C ARG A 95 -2.96 -6.86 6.43
N ARG A 96 -2.94 -6.00 5.41
CA ARG A 96 -1.70 -5.53 4.76
C ARG A 96 -0.77 -4.81 5.74
N MET A 97 -1.32 -3.93 6.58
CA MET A 97 -0.54 -3.23 7.61
C MET A 97 0.12 -4.20 8.58
N ARG A 98 -0.62 -5.21 9.05
CA ARG A 98 -0.09 -6.27 9.92
C ARG A 98 1.02 -7.05 9.23
N PHE A 99 0.80 -7.45 7.98
CA PHE A 99 1.81 -8.15 7.18
C PHE A 99 3.12 -7.32 7.08
N TYR A 100 3.04 -6.04 6.74
CA TYR A 100 4.25 -5.20 6.67
C TYR A 100 4.97 -5.05 8.01
N LYS A 101 4.21 -4.99 9.11
CA LYS A 101 4.79 -4.98 10.46
C LYS A 101 5.52 -6.28 10.79
N GLU A 102 4.98 -7.41 10.40
CA GLU A 102 5.54 -8.75 10.70
C GLU A 102 6.74 -9.08 9.81
N MET A 103 6.68 -8.72 8.53
CA MET A 103 7.70 -9.08 7.54
C MET A 103 8.88 -8.09 7.45
N GLY A 104 8.69 -6.86 7.93
CA GLY A 104 9.72 -5.83 7.85
C GLY A 104 10.16 -5.56 6.41
N ASP A 105 11.47 -5.64 6.15
CA ASP A 105 12.08 -5.35 4.83
C ASP A 105 11.87 -6.47 3.80
N GLN A 106 11.51 -7.69 4.23
CA GLN A 106 11.44 -8.87 3.35
C GLN A 106 10.56 -8.68 2.09
N PRO A 107 9.39 -8.03 2.14
CA PRO A 107 8.54 -7.85 0.95
C PRO A 107 9.16 -6.94 -0.11
N PHE A 108 10.22 -6.19 0.23
CA PHE A 108 10.90 -5.25 -0.65
C PHE A 108 12.29 -5.73 -1.09
N ALA A 109 12.68 -6.93 -0.66
CA ALA A 109 13.89 -7.58 -1.15
C ALA A 109 13.68 -7.97 -2.62
N ALA A 110 14.59 -7.54 -3.48
CA ALA A 110 14.62 -7.91 -4.90
C ALA A 110 15.10 -9.36 -5.09
#